data_AF-A0A4Y8AGL1-F1
#
_entry.id   AF-A0A4Y8AGL1-F1
#
_cell.length_a   1.000
_cell.length_b   1.000
_cell.length_c   1.000
_cell.angle_alpha   90.00
_cell.angle_beta   90.00
_cell.angle_gamma   90.00
#
_symmetry.space_group_name_H-M   'P 1'
#
loop_
_entity.id
_entity.type
_entity.pdbx_description
1 polymer ?
#
loop_
_entity_poly.entity_id
_entity_poly.type
_entity_poly.pdbx_seq_one_letter_code
_entity_poly.pdbx_strand_id
1 'polypeptide(L)'
;MLKKIVVLFSILLAAVTTQAQTADEVYNKYFDFNKARMDQNSDLALTLGQDIIPNADKLKANTRLNFYYAIGNLFENDGQSVKAIEFYQKVAAAMPDYYVAQRALGYLYLKDVQDIGAKLNAAQSDINENKRLTRLYTIAAKKALPYLKKAQACDPTDETLSIIKSLYKNMGDTQGAATLNARLKVLSKNCVDLLDDK
;
A
#
# COMPACT_ATOMS: atom_id res chain seq x y z
N MET A 1 2.64 -52.51 10.94
CA MET A 1 2.97 -51.07 11.09
C MET A 1 3.70 -50.51 9.86
N LEU A 2 4.66 -51.24 9.28
CA LEU A 2 5.45 -50.82 8.10
C LEU A 2 4.64 -50.38 6.87
N LYS A 3 3.57 -51.11 6.49
CA LYS A 3 2.69 -50.74 5.35
C LYS A 3 1.98 -49.40 5.53
N LYS A 4 1.58 -49.05 6.76
CA LYS A 4 0.95 -47.74 7.04
C LYS A 4 1.98 -46.61 6.94
N ILE A 5 3.21 -46.85 7.38
CA ILE A 5 4.33 -45.89 7.29
C ILE A 5 4.69 -45.60 5.83
N VAL A 6 4.75 -46.63 4.97
CA VAL A 6 5.04 -46.46 3.53
C VAL A 6 3.95 -45.64 2.84
N VAL A 7 2.66 -45.92 3.11
CA VAL A 7 1.54 -45.15 2.52
C VAL A 7 1.55 -43.69 3.00
N LEU A 8 1.78 -43.45 4.29
CA LEU A 8 1.93 -42.09 4.83
C LEU A 8 3.11 -41.35 4.18
N PHE A 9 4.23 -42.04 3.97
CA PHE A 9 5.41 -41.47 3.31
C PHE A 9 5.14 -41.13 1.83
N SER A 10 4.43 -41.98 1.09
CA SER A 10 4.05 -41.72 -0.30
C SER A 10 3.08 -40.54 -0.45
N ILE A 11 2.09 -40.42 0.44
CA ILE A 11 1.15 -39.29 0.44
C ILE A 11 1.87 -37.98 0.75
N LEU A 12 2.79 -38.00 1.73
CA LEU A 12 3.61 -36.84 2.06
C LEU A 12 4.47 -36.40 0.88
N LEU A 13 5.10 -37.35 0.18
CA LEU A 13 5.95 -37.06 -0.99
C LEU A 13 5.14 -36.42 -2.13
N ALA A 14 3.95 -36.97 -2.44
CA ALA A 14 3.07 -36.44 -3.48
C ALA A 14 2.53 -35.03 -3.13
N ALA A 15 2.24 -34.77 -1.85
CA ALA A 15 1.82 -33.45 -1.39
C ALA A 15 2.96 -32.41 -1.52
N VAL A 16 4.21 -32.81 -1.26
CA VAL A 16 5.37 -31.92 -1.42
C VAL A 16 5.64 -31.60 -2.89
N THR A 17 5.55 -32.58 -3.79
CA THR A 17 5.79 -32.35 -5.23
C THR A 17 4.75 -31.45 -5.86
N THR A 18 3.47 -31.62 -5.49
CA THR A 18 2.39 -30.76 -6.01
C THR A 18 2.53 -29.32 -5.52
N GLN A 19 2.88 -29.10 -4.24
CA GLN A 19 3.15 -27.76 -3.73
C GLN A 19 4.34 -27.09 -4.43
N ALA A 20 5.44 -27.81 -4.65
CA ALA A 20 6.61 -27.28 -5.36
C ALA A 20 6.27 -26.87 -6.80
N GLN A 21 5.54 -27.73 -7.53
CA GLN A 21 5.13 -27.43 -8.92
C GLN A 21 4.25 -26.18 -9.00
N THR A 22 3.33 -25.98 -8.05
CA THR A 22 2.50 -24.77 -8.01
C THR A 22 3.29 -23.50 -7.71
N ALA A 23 4.34 -23.59 -6.89
CA ALA A 23 5.19 -22.44 -6.59
C ALA A 23 6.02 -22.01 -7.82
N ASP A 24 6.55 -22.98 -8.57
CA ASP A 24 7.28 -22.71 -9.82
C ASP A 24 6.36 -22.10 -10.89
N GLU A 25 5.12 -22.57 -11.02
CA GLU A 25 4.14 -22.00 -11.95
C GLU A 25 3.83 -20.52 -11.62
N VAL A 26 3.59 -20.20 -10.35
CA VAL A 26 3.32 -18.82 -9.91
C VAL A 26 4.53 -17.93 -10.13
N TYR A 27 5.74 -18.44 -9.89
CA TYR A 27 6.98 -17.69 -10.15
C TYR A 27 7.19 -17.40 -11.64
N ASN A 28 6.87 -18.34 -12.53
CA ASN A 28 6.93 -18.11 -13.97
C ASN A 28 5.94 -17.01 -14.41
N LYS A 29 4.71 -17.01 -13.88
CA LYS A 29 3.75 -15.92 -14.12
C LYS A 29 4.28 -14.58 -13.61
N TYR A 30 4.94 -14.56 -12.45
CA TYR A 30 5.59 -13.35 -11.93
C TYR A 30 6.71 -12.84 -12.85
N PHE A 31 7.47 -13.75 -13.47
CA PHE A 31 8.47 -13.36 -14.48
C PHE A 31 7.81 -12.71 -15.71
N ASP A 32 6.76 -13.32 -16.27
CA ASP A 32 6.02 -12.76 -17.41
C ASP A 32 5.38 -11.41 -17.08
N PHE A 33 4.82 -11.28 -15.87
CA PHE A 33 4.31 -10.02 -15.34
C PHE A 33 5.38 -8.92 -15.31
N ASN A 34 6.58 -9.22 -14.80
CA ASN A 34 7.67 -8.26 -14.79
C ASN A 34 8.18 -7.93 -16.17
N LYS A 35 8.23 -8.91 -17.08
CA LYS A 35 8.57 -8.66 -18.48
C LYS A 35 7.59 -7.67 -19.11
N ALA A 36 6.28 -7.86 -18.93
CA ALA A 36 5.27 -6.93 -19.44
C ALA A 36 5.43 -5.51 -18.84
N ARG A 37 5.77 -5.40 -17.55
CA ARG A 37 6.09 -4.11 -16.92
C ARG A 37 7.33 -3.45 -17.52
N MET A 38 8.39 -4.21 -17.76
CA MET A 38 9.63 -3.73 -18.38
C MET A 38 9.40 -3.27 -19.82
N ASP A 39 8.55 -3.99 -20.55
CA ASP A 39 8.10 -3.64 -21.90
C ASP A 39 7.09 -2.47 -21.91
N GLN A 40 6.76 -1.90 -20.73
CA GLN A 40 5.77 -0.83 -20.54
C GLN A 40 4.37 -1.16 -21.07
N ASN A 41 4.03 -2.45 -21.16
CA ASN A 41 2.71 -2.91 -21.56
C ASN A 41 1.81 -3.03 -20.33
N SER A 42 1.26 -1.90 -19.88
CA SER A 42 0.47 -1.80 -18.66
C SER A 42 -0.77 -2.69 -18.65
N ASP A 43 -1.48 -2.83 -19.78
CA ASP A 43 -2.69 -3.66 -19.87
C ASP A 43 -2.38 -5.15 -19.70
N LEU A 44 -1.32 -5.62 -20.37
CA LEU A 44 -0.86 -7.00 -20.23
C LEU A 44 -0.31 -7.24 -18.82
N ALA A 45 0.47 -6.32 -18.28
CA ALA A 45 0.98 -6.42 -16.91
C ALA A 45 -0.16 -6.47 -15.89
N LEU A 46 -1.21 -5.65 -16.04
CA LEU A 46 -2.37 -5.66 -15.16
C LEU A 46 -3.16 -6.97 -15.27
N THR A 47 -3.27 -7.53 -16.48
CA THR A 47 -3.90 -8.84 -16.72
C THR A 47 -3.11 -9.96 -16.04
N LEU A 48 -1.81 -10.09 -16.34
CA LEU A 48 -0.93 -11.11 -15.76
C LEU A 48 -0.82 -10.97 -14.24
N GLY A 49 -0.77 -9.73 -13.75
CA GLY A 49 -0.72 -9.46 -12.33
C GLY A 49 -1.99 -9.90 -11.61
N GLN A 50 -3.16 -9.69 -12.20
CA GLN A 50 -4.43 -10.16 -11.63
C GLN A 50 -4.49 -11.69 -11.53
N ASP A 51 -3.93 -12.41 -12.52
CA ASP A 51 -3.88 -13.88 -12.51
C ASP A 51 -2.98 -14.45 -11.39
N ILE A 52 -2.02 -13.67 -10.90
CA ILE A 52 -1.13 -14.06 -9.80
C ILE A 52 -1.81 -13.88 -8.43
N ILE A 53 -2.70 -12.88 -8.27
CA ILE A 53 -3.30 -12.48 -6.98
C ILE A 53 -3.83 -13.67 -6.16
N PRO A 54 -4.62 -14.62 -6.73
CA PRO A 54 -5.20 -15.72 -5.97
C PRO A 54 -4.17 -16.67 -5.35
N ASN A 55 -2.95 -16.73 -5.92
CA ASN A 55 -1.88 -17.64 -5.50
C ASN A 55 -0.62 -16.87 -5.09
N ALA A 56 -0.72 -15.57 -4.81
CA ALA A 56 0.42 -14.73 -4.48
C ALA A 56 1.13 -15.19 -3.20
N ASP A 57 0.48 -15.95 -2.32
CA ASP A 57 1.07 -16.56 -1.12
C ASP A 57 2.19 -17.55 -1.44
N LYS A 58 2.20 -18.13 -2.66
CA LYS A 58 3.24 -19.06 -3.13
C LYS A 58 4.55 -18.36 -3.50
N LEU A 59 4.52 -17.05 -3.75
CA LEU A 59 5.75 -16.28 -3.92
C LEU A 59 6.51 -16.18 -2.59
N LYS A 60 7.85 -16.19 -2.67
CA LYS A 60 8.71 -15.89 -1.51
C LYS A 60 8.35 -14.52 -0.93
N ALA A 61 8.54 -14.34 0.37
CA ALA A 61 8.07 -13.16 1.09
C ALA A 61 8.48 -11.84 0.44
N ASN A 62 9.76 -11.67 0.12
CA ASN A 62 10.31 -10.46 -0.50
C ASN A 62 9.78 -10.24 -1.92
N THR A 63 9.81 -11.28 -2.76
CA THR A 63 9.19 -11.28 -4.10
C THR A 63 7.71 -10.92 -4.06
N ARG A 64 6.97 -11.43 -3.07
CA ARG A 64 5.55 -11.15 -2.87
C ARG A 64 5.30 -9.69 -2.51
N LEU A 65 6.16 -9.06 -1.71
CA LEU A 65 6.07 -7.64 -1.41
C LEU A 65 6.34 -6.78 -2.65
N ASN A 66 7.35 -7.15 -3.44
CA ASN A 66 7.62 -6.52 -4.74
C ASN A 66 6.43 -6.64 -5.69
N PHE A 67 5.84 -7.83 -5.77
CA PHE A 67 4.61 -8.07 -6.53
C PHE A 67 3.45 -7.20 -6.04
N TYR A 68 3.16 -7.17 -4.74
CA TYR A 68 2.06 -6.35 -4.19
C TYR A 68 2.27 -4.86 -4.45
N TYR A 69 3.49 -4.35 -4.29
CA TYR A 69 3.77 -2.95 -4.63
C TYR A 69 3.52 -2.68 -6.11
N ALA A 70 4.03 -3.55 -6.99
CA ALA A 70 3.92 -3.41 -8.43
C ALA A 70 2.46 -3.45 -8.93
N ILE A 71 1.68 -4.43 -8.48
CA ILE A 71 0.28 -4.55 -8.88
C ILE A 71 -0.58 -3.42 -8.27
N GLY A 72 -0.23 -2.95 -7.06
CA GLY A 72 -0.83 -1.75 -6.47
C GLY A 72 -0.62 -0.51 -7.35
N ASN A 73 0.59 -0.32 -7.86
CA ASN A 73 0.92 0.78 -8.78
C ASN A 73 0.16 0.68 -10.11
N LEU A 74 0.03 -0.53 -10.67
CA LEU A 74 -0.78 -0.73 -11.87
C LEU A 74 -2.27 -0.41 -11.64
N PHE A 75 -2.85 -0.86 -10.52
CA PHE A 75 -4.22 -0.49 -10.16
C PHE A 75 -4.40 1.02 -9.95
N GLU A 76 -3.41 1.68 -9.36
CA GLU A 76 -3.45 3.13 -9.17
C GLU A 76 -3.45 3.87 -10.52
N ASN A 77 -2.55 3.49 -11.43
CA ASN A 77 -2.44 4.09 -12.76
C ASN A 77 -3.68 3.84 -13.63
N ASP A 78 -4.36 2.71 -13.41
CA ASP A 78 -5.65 2.38 -14.04
C ASP A 78 -6.86 3.04 -13.35
N GLY A 79 -6.63 3.89 -12.34
CA GLY A 79 -7.68 4.60 -11.60
C GLY A 79 -8.43 3.75 -10.56
N GLN A 80 -8.08 2.48 -10.40
CA GLN A 80 -8.65 1.55 -9.42
C GLN A 80 -8.08 1.75 -8.01
N SER A 81 -8.26 2.95 -7.47
CA SER A 81 -7.65 3.41 -6.20
C SER A 81 -7.96 2.49 -5.00
N VAL A 82 -9.16 1.90 -4.93
CA VAL A 82 -9.54 0.99 -3.83
C VAL A 82 -8.68 -0.29 -3.85
N LYS A 83 -8.44 -0.87 -5.02
CA LYS A 83 -7.57 -2.05 -5.17
C LYS A 83 -6.11 -1.68 -4.89
N ALA A 84 -5.65 -0.54 -5.40
CA ALA A 84 -4.31 -0.05 -5.12
C ALA A 84 -4.03 0.07 -3.61
N ILE A 85 -4.96 0.67 -2.86
CA ILE A 85 -4.88 0.79 -1.40
C ILE A 85 -4.73 -0.58 -0.74
N GLU A 86 -5.50 -1.58 -1.15
CA GLU A 86 -5.42 -2.93 -0.58
C GLU A 86 -4.00 -3.48 -0.66
N PHE A 87 -3.38 -3.41 -1.84
CA PHE A 87 -2.05 -3.96 -2.05
C PHE A 87 -0.94 -3.14 -1.39
N TYR A 88 -1.03 -1.81 -1.44
CA TYR A 88 -0.07 -0.97 -0.71
C TYR A 88 -0.18 -1.15 0.80
N GLN A 89 -1.36 -1.41 1.35
CA GLN A 89 -1.51 -1.75 2.77
C GLN A 89 -0.81 -3.05 3.14
N LYS A 90 -0.87 -4.08 2.27
CA LYS A 90 -0.11 -5.33 2.48
C LYS A 90 1.39 -5.06 2.55
N VAL A 91 1.91 -4.19 1.68
CA VAL A 91 3.33 -3.78 1.68
C VAL A 91 3.67 -2.99 2.94
N ALA A 92 2.90 -1.95 3.26
CA ALA A 92 3.12 -1.09 4.42
C ALA A 92 3.01 -1.83 5.76
N ALA A 93 2.19 -2.88 5.84
CA ALA A 93 2.08 -3.73 7.03
C ALA A 93 3.32 -4.61 7.24
N ALA A 94 3.90 -5.12 6.16
CA ALA A 94 5.08 -5.99 6.23
C ALA A 94 6.40 -5.19 6.32
N MET A 95 6.48 -4.06 5.63
CA MET A 95 7.65 -3.19 5.60
C MET A 95 7.23 -1.73 5.84
N PRO A 96 6.93 -1.34 7.09
CA PRO A 96 6.47 0.01 7.43
C PRO A 96 7.49 1.10 7.10
N ASP A 97 8.75 0.72 7.00
CA ASP A 97 9.85 1.61 6.66
C ASP A 97 10.04 1.84 5.16
N TYR A 98 9.37 1.06 4.30
CA TYR A 98 9.34 1.29 2.85
C TYR A 98 8.49 2.52 2.52
N TYR A 99 9.13 3.68 2.44
CA TYR A 99 8.41 4.95 2.42
C TYR A 99 7.69 5.22 1.10
N VAL A 100 8.03 4.50 0.04
CA VAL A 100 7.40 4.63 -1.28
C VAL A 100 5.95 4.15 -1.23
N ALA A 101 5.66 3.01 -0.59
CA ALA A 101 4.28 2.55 -0.36
C ALA A 101 3.53 3.47 0.62
N GLN A 102 4.24 4.02 1.61
CA GLN A 102 3.66 5.01 2.54
C GLN A 102 3.24 6.27 1.77
N ARG A 103 4.07 6.76 0.85
CA ARG A 103 3.74 7.90 -0.01
C ARG A 103 2.48 7.62 -0.83
N ALA A 104 2.43 6.47 -1.52
CA ALA A 104 1.27 6.10 -2.32
C ALA A 104 -0.03 6.08 -1.48
N LEU A 105 -0.02 5.44 -0.32
CA LEU A 105 -1.17 5.44 0.61
C LEU A 105 -1.54 6.84 1.10
N GLY A 106 -0.55 7.65 1.44
CA GLY A 106 -0.76 9.02 1.91
C GLY A 106 -1.50 9.87 0.90
N TYR A 107 -1.08 9.84 -0.37
CA TYR A 107 -1.73 10.58 -1.44
C TYR A 107 -3.07 9.98 -1.87
N LEU A 108 -3.21 8.65 -1.86
CA LEU A 108 -4.51 8.01 -2.13
C LEU A 108 -5.55 8.37 -1.07
N TYR A 109 -5.19 8.35 0.22
CA TYR A 109 -6.11 8.80 1.27
C TYR A 109 -6.32 10.32 1.30
N LEU A 110 -5.39 11.11 0.75
CA LEU A 110 -5.56 12.55 0.62
C LEU A 110 -6.70 12.90 -0.34
N LYS A 111 -6.98 12.06 -1.36
CA LYS A 111 -8.12 12.25 -2.28
C LYS A 111 -9.44 12.33 -1.52
N ASP A 112 -9.68 11.42 -0.56
CA ASP A 112 -10.88 11.46 0.29
C ASP A 112 -10.98 12.78 1.08
N VAL A 113 -9.84 13.28 1.58
CA VAL A 113 -9.78 14.56 2.32
C VAL A 113 -10.15 15.74 1.41
N GLN A 114 -9.66 15.73 0.18
CA GLN A 114 -9.94 16.77 -0.82
C GLN A 114 -11.42 16.75 -1.22
N ASP A 115 -11.98 15.58 -1.48
CA ASP A 115 -13.40 15.41 -1.83
C ASP A 115 -14.33 15.88 -0.71
N ILE A 116 -14.00 15.55 0.54
CA ILE A 116 -14.77 16.02 1.71
C ILE A 116 -14.59 17.54 1.88
N GLY A 117 -13.38 18.07 1.67
CA GLY A 117 -13.10 19.51 1.73
C GLY A 117 -13.92 20.30 0.71
N ALA A 118 -14.05 19.80 -0.52
CA ALA A 118 -14.90 20.41 -1.54
C ALA A 118 -16.38 20.44 -1.12
N LYS A 119 -16.89 19.33 -0.55
CA LYS A 119 -18.27 19.27 -0.01
C LYS A 119 -18.46 20.22 1.17
N LEU A 120 -17.48 20.32 2.05
CA LEU A 120 -17.52 21.19 3.23
C LEU A 120 -17.64 22.66 2.82
N ASN A 121 -16.90 23.07 1.79
CA ASN A 121 -16.98 24.43 1.23
C ASN A 121 -18.37 24.73 0.64
N ALA A 122 -19.00 23.74 -0.01
CA ALA A 122 -20.35 23.89 -0.56
C ALA A 122 -21.45 23.93 0.52
N ALA A 123 -21.24 23.27 1.66
CA ALA A 123 -22.22 23.12 2.74
C ALA A 123 -22.14 24.22 3.82
N GLN A 124 -21.50 25.36 3.57
CA GLN A 124 -21.26 26.38 4.60
C GLN A 124 -22.54 26.91 5.28
N SER A 125 -23.64 27.05 4.52
CA SER A 125 -24.92 27.55 5.04
C SER A 125 -25.75 26.48 5.78
N ASP A 126 -25.42 25.20 5.64
CA ASP A 126 -26.07 24.11 6.36
C ASP A 126 -25.22 23.70 7.56
N ILE A 127 -25.61 24.19 8.74
CA ILE A 127 -24.88 23.96 10.00
C ILE A 127 -24.73 22.47 10.31
N ASN A 128 -25.76 21.67 10.07
CA ASN A 128 -25.76 20.25 10.44
C ASN A 128 -24.85 19.46 9.50
N GLU A 129 -24.94 19.73 8.21
CA GLU A 129 -24.11 19.09 7.20
C GLU A 129 -22.65 19.53 7.32
N ASN A 130 -22.40 20.82 7.54
CA ASN A 130 -21.07 21.35 7.81
C ASN A 130 -20.41 20.66 9.02
N LYS A 131 -21.16 20.52 10.13
CA LYS A 131 -20.68 19.81 11.32
C LYS A 131 -20.40 18.33 11.03
N ARG A 132 -21.21 17.67 10.20
CA ARG A 132 -21.01 16.26 9.79
C ARG A 132 -19.76 16.12 8.94
N LEU A 133 -19.61 16.93 7.90
CA LEU A 133 -18.48 16.92 6.98
C LEU A 133 -17.17 17.29 7.68
N THR A 134 -17.18 18.21 8.64
CA THR A 134 -16.00 18.53 9.48
C THR A 134 -15.49 17.31 10.25
N ARG A 135 -16.40 16.49 10.81
CA ARG A 135 -16.01 15.24 11.48
C ARG A 135 -15.42 14.24 10.48
N LEU A 136 -16.04 14.07 9.31
CA LEU A 136 -15.53 13.17 8.27
C LEU A 136 -14.17 13.62 7.74
N TYR A 137 -13.97 14.93 7.55
CA TYR A 137 -12.69 15.52 7.16
C TYR A 137 -11.60 15.15 8.17
N THR A 138 -11.89 15.33 9.47
CA THR A 138 -10.94 15.00 10.53
C THR A 138 -10.59 13.51 10.55
N ILE A 139 -11.56 12.63 10.33
CA ILE A 139 -11.32 11.17 10.24
C ILE A 139 -10.42 10.84 9.04
N ALA A 140 -10.74 11.37 7.86
CA ALA A 140 -9.97 11.15 6.64
C ALA A 140 -8.53 11.70 6.77
N ALA A 141 -8.38 12.92 7.29
CA ALA A 141 -7.08 13.54 7.50
C ALA A 141 -6.22 12.76 8.49
N LYS A 142 -6.81 12.26 9.60
CA LYS A 142 -6.12 11.36 10.54
C LYS A 142 -5.69 10.03 9.91
N LYS A 143 -6.44 9.54 8.92
CA LYS A 143 -6.07 8.34 8.15
C LYS A 143 -4.88 8.60 7.23
N ALA A 144 -4.83 9.74 6.53
CA ALA A 144 -3.76 10.07 5.60
C ALA A 144 -2.44 10.48 6.31
N LEU A 145 -2.53 11.19 7.43
CA LEU A 145 -1.39 11.81 8.10
C LEU A 145 -0.22 10.87 8.44
N PRO A 146 -0.42 9.66 9.01
CA PRO A 146 0.68 8.76 9.32
C PRO A 146 1.55 8.45 8.10
N TYR A 147 0.91 8.16 6.98
CA TYR A 147 1.53 7.82 5.71
C TYR A 147 2.28 9.02 5.10
N LEU A 148 1.62 10.18 5.02
CA LEU A 148 2.23 11.42 4.53
C LEU A 148 3.44 11.83 5.38
N LYS A 149 3.37 11.68 6.70
CA LYS A 149 4.50 11.98 7.59
C LYS A 149 5.67 11.02 7.39
N LYS A 150 5.41 9.72 7.22
CA LYS A 150 6.51 8.77 6.96
C LYS A 150 7.17 9.06 5.62
N ALA A 151 6.39 9.37 4.58
CA ALA A 151 6.90 9.83 3.30
C ALA A 151 7.75 11.11 3.46
N GLN A 152 7.20 12.16 4.08
CA GLN A 152 7.92 13.42 4.34
C GLN A 152 9.19 13.26 5.18
N ALA A 153 9.20 12.31 6.11
CA ALA A 153 10.35 12.06 6.97
C ALA A 153 11.51 11.38 6.22
N CYS A 154 11.19 10.55 5.21
CA CYS A 154 12.18 9.80 4.44
C CYS A 154 12.61 10.50 3.15
N ASP A 155 11.70 11.23 2.52
CA ASP A 155 11.87 11.92 1.24
C ASP A 155 11.17 13.28 1.33
N PRO A 156 11.84 14.27 1.94
CA PRO A 156 11.21 15.54 2.30
C PRO A 156 10.94 16.40 1.07
N THR A 157 9.69 16.85 0.91
CA THR A 157 9.32 17.84 -0.11
C THR A 157 8.54 18.99 0.51
N ASP A 158 8.68 20.20 -0.07
CA ASP A 158 7.94 21.37 0.41
C ASP A 158 6.43 21.18 0.25
N GLU A 159 6.02 20.52 -0.83
CA GLU A 159 4.62 20.18 -1.12
C GLU A 159 4.02 19.29 -0.01
N THR A 160 4.64 18.14 0.27
CA THR A 160 4.12 17.19 1.27
C THR A 160 4.11 17.84 2.66
N LEU A 161 5.13 18.61 3.01
CA LEU A 161 5.17 19.35 4.26
C LEU A 161 4.04 20.39 4.36
N SER A 162 3.76 21.11 3.28
CA SER A 162 2.67 22.08 3.20
C SER A 162 1.29 21.41 3.36
N ILE A 163 1.09 20.26 2.72
CA ILE A 163 -0.12 19.45 2.87
C ILE A 163 -0.30 19.06 4.34
N ILE A 164 0.71 18.46 4.98
CA ILE A 164 0.64 18.02 6.39
C ILE A 164 0.29 19.19 7.32
N LYS A 165 0.94 20.35 7.14
CA LYS A 165 0.65 21.57 7.92
C LYS A 165 -0.79 22.04 7.73
N SER A 166 -1.28 22.03 6.50
CA SER A 166 -2.65 22.41 6.17
C SER A 166 -3.67 21.47 6.81
N LEU A 167 -3.41 20.16 6.81
CA LEU A 167 -4.27 19.19 7.48
C LEU A 167 -4.38 19.46 8.99
N TYR A 168 -3.26 19.70 9.68
CA TYR A 168 -3.31 20.04 11.10
C TYR A 168 -4.08 21.34 11.37
N LYS A 169 -3.84 22.37 10.56
CA LYS A 169 -4.57 23.65 10.65
C LYS A 169 -6.08 23.45 10.49
N ASN A 170 -6.50 22.73 9.45
CA ASN A 170 -7.91 22.55 9.12
C ASN A 170 -8.66 21.67 10.12
N MET A 171 -7.96 20.73 10.78
CA MET A 171 -8.53 19.96 11.89
C MET A 171 -8.51 20.71 13.23
N GLY A 172 -7.83 21.85 13.33
CA GLY A 172 -7.59 22.53 14.59
C GLY A 172 -6.63 21.78 15.53
N ASP A 173 -5.80 20.87 15.01
CA ASP A 173 -4.86 20.06 15.80
C ASP A 173 -3.53 20.81 16.01
N THR A 174 -3.56 21.77 16.93
CA THR A 174 -2.42 22.63 17.28
C THR A 174 -1.27 21.86 17.91
N GLN A 175 -1.56 20.84 18.72
CA GLN A 175 -0.55 19.98 19.34
C GLN A 175 0.17 19.11 18.29
N GLY A 176 -0.58 18.56 17.34
CA GLY A 176 -0.05 17.82 16.21
C GLY A 176 0.89 18.67 15.34
N ALA A 177 0.51 19.92 15.08
CA ALA A 177 1.35 20.89 14.38
C ALA A 177 2.64 21.24 15.16
N ALA A 178 2.50 21.56 16.46
CA ALA A 178 3.63 21.95 17.32
C ALA A 178 4.69 20.84 17.45
N THR A 179 4.28 19.57 17.42
CA THR A 179 5.17 18.41 17.58
C THR A 179 5.65 17.82 16.25
N LEU A 180 5.26 18.40 15.10
CA LEU A 180 5.52 17.81 13.79
C LEU A 180 7.00 17.53 13.52
N ASN A 181 7.88 18.52 13.68
CA ASN A 181 9.30 18.38 13.38
C ASN A 181 9.98 17.28 14.22
N ALA A 182 9.64 17.20 15.50
CA ALA A 182 10.17 16.16 16.38
C ALA A 182 9.71 14.76 15.93
N ARG A 183 8.44 14.62 15.51
CA ARG A 183 7.89 13.36 15.01
C ARG A 183 8.49 12.96 13.67
N LEU A 184 8.71 13.90 12.76
CA LEU A 184 9.39 13.63 11.48
C LEU A 184 10.82 13.12 11.72
N LYS A 185 11.57 13.73 12.63
CA LYS A 185 12.92 13.26 13.01
C LYS A 185 12.93 11.84 13.59
N VAL A 186 11.87 11.43 14.28
CA VAL A 186 11.73 10.04 14.76
C VAL A 186 11.40 9.10 13.60
N LEU A 187 10.48 9.50 12.71
CA LEU A 187 10.01 8.71 11.57
C LEU A 187 11.07 8.54 10.46
N SER A 188 12.04 9.45 10.38
CA SER A 188 13.12 9.41 9.38
C SER A 188 14.15 8.30 9.64
N LYS A 189 14.03 7.59 10.77
CA LYS A 189 14.86 6.43 11.06
C LYS A 189 14.46 5.28 10.14
N ASN A 190 15.46 4.51 9.72
CA ASN A 190 15.32 3.25 8.98
C ASN A 190 14.59 3.35 7.63
N CYS A 191 14.53 4.51 6.99
CA CYS A 191 13.86 4.66 5.70
C CYS A 191 14.41 3.69 4.64
N VAL A 192 13.51 3.00 3.95
CA VAL A 192 13.81 2.08 2.84
C VAL A 192 13.16 2.62 1.57
N ASP A 193 13.94 2.76 0.50
CA ASP A 193 13.52 3.21 -0.83
C ASP A 193 13.38 2.06 -1.84
N LEU A 194 13.93 0.88 -1.54
CA LEU A 194 13.92 -0.29 -2.40
C LEU A 194 13.47 -1.55 -1.64
N LEU A 195 12.57 -2.31 -2.26
CA LEU A 195 12.23 -3.66 -1.80
C LEU A 195 13.24 -4.65 -2.40
N ASP A 196 14.12 -5.23 -1.58
CA ASP A 196 15.05 -6.28 -2.02
C ASP A 196 14.26 -7.56 -2.35
N ASP A 197 14.70 -8.28 -3.39
CA ASP A 197 14.14 -9.56 -3.84
C ASP A 197 14.87 -10.77 -3.22
N LYS A 198 16.01 -10.57 -2.54
CA LYS A 198 16.85 -11.63 -1.95
C LYS A 198 16.23 -12.35 -0.77
#